data_AF-A0A0C9V7K3-F1
#
_entry.id   AF-A0A0C9V7K3-F1
#
_cell.length_a   1.000
_cell.length_b   1.000
_cell.length_c   1.000
_cell.angle_alpha   90.00
_cell.angle_beta   90.00
_cell.angle_gamma   90.00
#
_symmetry.space_group_name_H-M   'P 1'
#
loop_
_entity.id
_entity.type
_entity.pdbx_description
1 polymer ?
#
loop_
_entity_poly.entity_id
_entity_poly.type
_entity_poly.pdbx_seq_one_letter_code
_entity_poly.pdbx_strand_id
1 'polypeptide(L)'
;MPVTRSQSQPKPANPHAESVKWAVENGPLPKSDLETSSSASPANNTLSALEEAVEPSTTGKQARNAKNPHWPFLAKSCKPTAVWDALTVKMLEDSTRQGSVINCTGAACRARFKRLVKGHKNDETHSLQKTGTNEEVDDHIKTMTDLVALVNGHEASKEEFLDTMKKQQALQQKAALQMHDAVMKGRVPRNTLTDVAQLDGATVREKQGQRKQKLASSGPSDSDKVNIHPGVNRPHHQSALERVLIQHEETDQKQLEDACIQYEHRHQEI
;
A
#
# COMPACT_ATOMS: atom_id res chain seq x y z
N MET A 1 -52.26 51.28 11.60
CA MET A 1 -53.07 50.81 12.74
C MET A 1 -54.29 50.12 12.14
N PRO A 2 -54.59 48.83 12.40
CA PRO A 2 -54.26 48.03 13.58
C PRO A 2 -53.27 46.87 13.32
N VAL A 3 -52.62 46.45 14.39
CA VAL A 3 -51.65 45.34 14.50
C VAL A 3 -52.38 44.15 15.13
N THR A 4 -52.41 43.01 14.45
CA THR A 4 -52.93 41.76 15.03
C THR A 4 -51.80 40.97 15.69
N ARG A 5 -51.77 41.11 17.01
CA ARG A 5 -50.96 40.37 17.99
C ARG A 5 -51.57 38.97 18.17
N SER A 6 -50.93 37.93 17.64
CA SER A 6 -51.31 36.53 17.94
C SER A 6 -50.53 36.05 19.15
N GLN A 7 -51.25 35.71 20.21
CA GLN A 7 -50.70 35.22 21.48
C GLN A 7 -50.35 33.74 21.38
N SER A 8 -49.13 33.42 21.82
CA SER A 8 -48.63 32.09 22.13
C SER A 8 -49.43 31.44 23.26
N GLN A 9 -49.95 30.24 23.03
CA GLN A 9 -50.39 29.36 24.12
C GLN A 9 -49.23 28.48 24.62
N PRO A 10 -48.99 28.40 25.94
CA PRO A 10 -48.05 27.44 26.51
C PRO A 10 -48.69 26.04 26.56
N LYS A 11 -48.04 25.09 25.89
CA LYS A 11 -48.38 23.65 25.96
C LYS A 11 -47.91 23.10 27.31
N PRO A 12 -48.76 22.42 28.09
CA PRO A 12 -48.36 21.86 29.38
C PRO A 12 -47.36 20.71 29.19
N ALA A 13 -46.35 20.71 30.06
CA ALA A 13 -45.34 19.68 30.22
C ALA A 13 -46.00 18.32 30.50
N ASN A 14 -45.58 17.30 29.78
CA ASN A 14 -46.00 15.91 29.96
C ASN A 14 -44.88 15.19 30.75
N PRO A 15 -45.08 14.81 32.02
CA PRO A 15 -44.07 14.13 32.81
C PRO A 15 -44.26 12.62 32.68
N HIS A 16 -43.86 12.03 31.56
CA HIS A 16 -43.58 10.59 31.45
C HIS A 16 -42.76 10.36 30.18
N ALA A 17 -41.46 10.59 30.28
CA ALA A 17 -40.50 10.01 29.35
C ALA A 17 -40.43 8.52 29.65
N GLU A 18 -41.29 7.74 28.98
CA GLU A 18 -41.15 6.29 28.95
C GLU A 18 -39.79 5.94 28.36
N SER A 19 -39.00 5.22 29.15
CA SER A 19 -37.70 4.70 28.81
C SER A 19 -37.72 4.03 27.43
N VAL A 20 -36.85 4.49 26.53
CA VAL A 20 -36.58 3.89 25.23
C VAL A 20 -36.31 2.39 25.44
N LYS A 21 -37.24 1.55 24.99
CA LYS A 21 -37.06 0.09 24.98
C LYS A 21 -36.05 -0.24 23.89
N TRP A 22 -34.84 -0.62 24.31
CA TRP A 22 -33.82 -1.18 23.42
C TRP A 22 -34.29 -2.55 22.93
N ALA A 23 -34.87 -2.59 21.73
CA ALA A 23 -35.12 -3.84 21.03
C ALA A 23 -33.77 -4.40 20.55
N VAL A 24 -33.23 -5.37 21.28
CA VAL A 24 -32.19 -6.27 20.77
C VAL A 24 -32.90 -7.21 19.79
N GLU A 25 -32.93 -6.81 18.53
CA GLU A 25 -33.45 -7.62 17.44
C GLU A 25 -32.48 -8.78 17.15
N ASN A 26 -32.69 -9.89 17.83
CA ASN A 26 -32.12 -11.19 17.47
C ASN A 26 -32.93 -11.80 16.32
N GLY A 27 -32.84 -11.20 15.13
CA GLY A 27 -33.44 -11.74 13.91
C GLY A 27 -32.46 -12.66 13.17
N PRO A 28 -32.87 -13.86 12.70
CA PRO A 28 -32.04 -14.69 11.83
C PRO A 28 -31.90 -14.03 10.45
N LEU A 29 -30.67 -14.03 9.94
CA LEU A 29 -30.28 -13.51 8.63
C LEU A 29 -31.18 -14.08 7.50
N PRO A 30 -31.63 -13.26 6.54
CA PRO A 30 -32.41 -13.74 5.41
C PRO A 30 -31.56 -14.68 4.54
N LYS A 31 -32.12 -15.86 4.26
CA LYS A 31 -31.59 -16.84 3.31
C LYS A 31 -31.76 -16.26 1.90
N SER A 32 -30.67 -16.20 1.15
CA SER A 32 -30.69 -15.79 -0.26
C SER A 32 -31.21 -16.95 -1.10
N ASP A 33 -32.35 -16.74 -1.76
CA ASP A 33 -32.90 -17.68 -2.73
C ASP A 33 -32.02 -17.69 -3.99
N LEU A 34 -31.59 -18.89 -4.35
CA LEU A 34 -30.95 -19.25 -5.61
C LEU A 34 -32.03 -19.85 -6.50
N GLU A 35 -32.40 -19.16 -7.59
CA GLU A 35 -32.67 -19.64 -8.97
C GLU A 35 -32.69 -18.36 -9.86
N THR A 36 -32.25 -18.27 -11.11
CA THR A 36 -32.25 -19.19 -12.25
C THR A 36 -31.27 -18.68 -13.34
N SER A 37 -30.83 -19.58 -14.22
CA SER A 37 -30.62 -19.35 -15.68
C SER A 37 -29.24 -18.87 -16.21
N SER A 38 -28.57 -19.84 -16.82
CA SER A 38 -27.42 -19.85 -17.72
C SER A 38 -27.43 -18.81 -18.87
N SER A 39 -26.28 -18.17 -19.12
CA SER A 39 -25.83 -17.75 -20.47
C SER A 39 -24.31 -17.49 -20.48
N ALA A 40 -23.68 -17.70 -21.63
CA ALA A 40 -22.29 -18.11 -21.78
C ALA A 40 -21.23 -16.98 -21.92
N SER A 41 -20.03 -17.29 -21.36
CA SER A 41 -18.67 -16.86 -21.77
C SER A 41 -18.23 -15.38 -21.57
N PRO A 42 -16.92 -15.06 -21.65
CA PRO A 42 -15.96 -15.22 -20.55
C PRO A 42 -15.20 -13.89 -20.23
N ALA A 43 -14.30 -13.97 -19.24
CA ALA A 43 -13.24 -13.00 -18.90
C ALA A 43 -13.60 -11.87 -17.91
N ASN A 44 -13.11 -11.99 -16.68
CA ASN A 44 -12.06 -11.11 -16.10
C ASN A 44 -12.15 -11.06 -14.56
N ASN A 45 -11.20 -11.77 -13.94
CA ASN A 45 -10.42 -11.41 -12.74
C ASN A 45 -11.11 -10.66 -11.59
N THR A 46 -11.49 -11.45 -10.59
CA THR A 46 -11.09 -11.34 -9.17
C THR A 46 -10.52 -9.99 -8.72
N LEU A 47 -11.38 -9.09 -8.25
CA LEU A 47 -11.05 -7.96 -7.37
C LEU A 47 -11.72 -8.19 -6.01
N SER A 48 -11.16 -9.12 -5.24
CA SER A 48 -11.50 -9.35 -3.83
C SER A 48 -10.35 -10.12 -3.17
N ALA A 49 -9.21 -9.45 -3.02
CA ALA A 49 -8.13 -9.80 -2.10
C ALA A 49 -7.01 -8.76 -2.25
N LEU A 50 -7.09 -7.67 -1.49
CA LEU A 50 -5.93 -6.79 -1.26
C LEU A 50 -5.88 -6.43 0.23
N GLU A 51 -5.92 -7.49 1.03
CA GLU A 51 -5.19 -7.60 2.29
C GLU A 51 -4.30 -8.85 2.16
N GLU A 52 -3.22 -8.75 1.39
CA GLU A 52 -2.13 -9.71 1.51
C GLU A 52 -0.81 -9.03 1.16
N ALA A 53 0.14 -9.18 2.07
CA ALA A 53 1.48 -8.65 1.95
C ALA A 53 2.15 -9.21 0.68
N VAL A 54 2.58 -8.33 -0.22
CA VAL A 54 3.45 -8.72 -1.34
C VAL A 54 4.86 -8.92 -0.79
N GLU A 55 5.12 -10.15 -0.34
CA GLU A 55 6.45 -10.74 -0.26
C GLU A 55 6.94 -11.03 -1.69
N PRO A 56 8.09 -10.50 -2.14
CA PRO A 56 8.67 -10.91 -3.41
C PRO A 56 9.30 -12.30 -3.25
N SER A 57 8.56 -13.34 -3.65
CA SER A 57 9.10 -14.69 -3.86
C SER A 57 10.01 -14.68 -5.09
N THR A 58 11.28 -14.34 -4.90
CA THR A 58 12.34 -14.74 -5.83
C THR A 58 12.80 -16.14 -5.45
N THR A 59 12.36 -17.14 -6.21
CA THR A 59 12.96 -18.47 -6.22
C THR A 59 14.35 -18.41 -6.84
N GLY A 60 15.33 -18.02 -6.03
CA GLY A 60 16.74 -18.05 -6.36
C GLY A 60 17.52 -18.49 -5.13
N LYS A 61 18.03 -19.73 -5.16
CA LYS A 61 18.79 -20.36 -4.08
C LYS A 61 20.06 -19.58 -3.75
N GLN A 62 20.02 -18.56 -2.89
CA GLN A 62 21.21 -18.06 -2.17
C GLN A 62 20.84 -16.98 -1.15
N ALA A 63 20.92 -17.34 0.14
CA ALA A 63 21.47 -16.56 1.26
C ALA A 63 20.75 -16.93 2.56
N ARG A 64 21.22 -18.02 3.18
CA ARG A 64 20.97 -18.35 4.59
C ARG A 64 21.66 -17.31 5.48
N ASN A 65 21.11 -16.10 5.63
CA ASN A 65 21.65 -15.11 6.58
C ASN A 65 20.59 -14.14 7.15
N ALA A 66 19.32 -14.54 7.20
CA ALA A 66 18.24 -13.74 7.79
C ALA A 66 17.75 -14.27 9.16
N LYS A 67 18.63 -14.83 9.99
CA LYS A 67 18.32 -15.14 11.40
C LYS A 67 18.98 -14.10 12.30
N ASN A 68 18.48 -12.87 12.29
CA ASN A 68 18.78 -11.91 13.34
C ASN A 68 17.45 -11.53 14.02
N PRO A 69 17.21 -11.86 15.31
CA PRO A 69 15.94 -11.61 15.98
C PRO A 69 15.66 -10.13 16.28
N HIS A 70 16.56 -9.22 15.90
CA HIS A 70 16.54 -7.82 16.29
C HIS A 70 16.31 -6.89 15.09
N TRP A 71 15.16 -7.01 14.43
CA TRP A 71 14.67 -5.98 13.50
C TRP A 71 13.71 -5.05 14.25
N PRO A 72 14.16 -3.86 14.73
CA PRO A 72 13.29 -2.89 15.40
C PRO A 72 12.30 -2.20 14.45
N PHE A 73 12.40 -2.43 13.14
CA PHE A 73 11.47 -1.90 12.13
C PHE A 73 10.17 -2.73 11.98
N LEU A 74 10.06 -3.84 12.71
CA LEU A 74 8.78 -4.55 12.95
C LEU A 74 8.18 -4.14 14.30
N ALA A 75 8.42 -2.90 14.74
CA ALA A 75 7.77 -2.34 15.91
C ALA A 75 6.25 -2.44 15.73
N LYS A 76 5.65 -3.27 16.60
CA LYS A 76 4.24 -3.63 16.76
C LYS A 76 3.30 -2.60 16.13
N SER A 77 2.83 -2.85 14.91
CA SER A 77 1.51 -2.40 14.53
C SER A 77 0.57 -2.99 15.59
N CYS A 78 0.11 -2.15 16.51
CA CYS A 78 -0.89 -2.57 17.47
C CYS A 78 -2.06 -3.04 16.61
N LYS A 79 -2.31 -4.35 16.59
CA LYS A 79 -3.36 -4.92 15.74
C LYS A 79 -4.63 -4.15 16.08
N PRO A 80 -5.27 -3.45 15.12
CA PRO A 80 -6.39 -2.57 15.43
C PRO A 80 -7.53 -3.32 16.15
N THR A 81 -7.62 -4.64 15.96
CA THR A 81 -8.50 -5.55 16.69
C THR A 81 -8.29 -5.52 18.21
N ALA A 82 -7.03 -5.51 18.69
CA ALA A 82 -6.70 -5.53 20.10
C ALA A 82 -7.18 -4.27 20.84
N VAL A 83 -7.21 -3.11 20.16
CA VAL A 83 -7.73 -1.86 20.74
C VAL A 83 -9.25 -1.94 20.93
N TRP A 84 -9.96 -2.51 19.95
CA TRP A 84 -11.41 -2.71 20.06
C TRP A 84 -11.76 -3.75 21.13
N ASP A 85 -10.97 -4.82 21.26
CA ASP A 85 -11.17 -5.82 22.31
C ASP A 85 -10.91 -5.21 23.70
N ALA A 86 -9.86 -4.40 23.87
CA ALA A 86 -9.62 -3.67 25.11
C ALA A 86 -10.75 -2.69 25.46
N LEU A 87 -11.35 -2.02 24.45
CA LEU A 87 -12.53 -1.19 24.66
C LEU A 87 -13.72 -2.01 25.15
N THR A 88 -13.95 -3.21 24.61
CA THR A 88 -15.06 -4.06 25.07
C THR A 88 -14.92 -4.50 26.51
N VAL A 89 -13.70 -4.77 26.97
CA VAL A 89 -13.43 -5.09 28.38
C VAL A 89 -13.82 -3.91 29.28
N LYS A 90 -13.41 -2.69 28.92
CA LYS A 90 -13.79 -1.48 29.67
C LYS A 90 -15.29 -1.25 29.68
N MET A 91 -15.95 -1.39 28.53
CA MET A 91 -17.41 -1.27 28.43
C MET A 91 -18.12 -2.32 29.29
N LEU A 92 -17.61 -3.54 29.36
CA LEU A 92 -18.14 -4.59 30.21
C LEU A 92 -18.00 -4.22 31.69
N GLU A 93 -16.83 -3.73 32.10
CA GLU A 93 -16.57 -3.26 33.48
C GLU A 93 -17.52 -2.11 33.87
N ASP A 94 -17.65 -1.10 33.01
CA ASP A 94 -18.51 0.08 33.25
C ASP A 94 -19.99 -0.29 33.30
N SER A 95 -20.42 -1.14 32.37
CA SER A 95 -21.82 -1.57 32.29
C SER A 95 -22.22 -2.42 33.49
N THR A 96 -21.33 -3.32 33.94
CA THR A 96 -21.52 -4.13 35.15
C THR A 96 -21.70 -3.25 36.39
N ARG A 97 -20.94 -2.15 36.51
CA ARG A 97 -21.10 -1.18 37.63
C ARG A 97 -22.45 -0.46 37.61
N GLN A 98 -23.01 -0.22 36.42
CA GLN A 98 -24.29 0.45 36.24
C GLN A 98 -25.50 -0.50 36.30
N GLY A 99 -25.27 -1.82 36.44
CA GLY A 99 -26.32 -2.83 36.54
C GLY A 99 -26.88 -3.29 35.18
N SER A 100 -26.26 -2.92 34.06
CA SER A 100 -26.62 -3.39 32.72
C SER A 100 -25.45 -4.18 32.15
N VAL A 101 -25.61 -5.45 31.78
CA VAL A 101 -24.49 -6.23 31.23
C VAL A 101 -24.46 -6.09 29.71
N ILE A 102 -23.50 -5.32 29.19
CA ILE A 102 -23.29 -5.18 27.74
C ILE A 102 -22.16 -6.12 27.32
N ASN A 103 -22.54 -7.31 26.84
CA ASN A 103 -21.59 -8.27 26.25
C ASN A 103 -21.47 -8.04 24.74
N CYS A 104 -20.49 -7.24 24.33
CA CYS A 104 -20.19 -6.96 22.93
C CYS A 104 -18.77 -7.37 22.55
N THR A 105 -18.59 -7.87 21.31
CA THR A 105 -17.28 -8.20 20.75
C THR A 105 -16.63 -6.98 20.10
N GLY A 106 -15.29 -6.95 20.00
CA GLY A 106 -14.57 -5.80 19.41
C GLY A 106 -15.01 -5.48 17.99
N ALA A 107 -15.30 -6.50 17.19
CA ALA A 107 -15.87 -6.36 15.84
C ALA A 107 -17.25 -5.67 15.86
N ALA A 108 -18.13 -6.02 16.79
CA ALA A 108 -19.44 -5.40 16.94
C ALA A 108 -19.32 -3.92 17.35
N CYS A 109 -18.41 -3.60 18.29
CA CYS A 109 -18.12 -2.21 18.67
C CYS A 109 -17.60 -1.39 17.50
N ARG A 110 -16.64 -1.92 16.72
CA ARG A 110 -16.13 -1.27 15.52
C ARG A 110 -17.24 -1.00 14.50
N ALA A 111 -18.11 -1.99 14.25
CA ALA A 111 -19.23 -1.85 13.32
C ALA A 111 -20.25 -0.80 13.79
N ARG A 112 -20.52 -0.74 15.11
CA ARG A 112 -21.40 0.27 15.70
C ARG A 112 -20.78 1.66 15.63
N PHE A 113 -19.50 1.82 15.95
CA PHE A 113 -18.78 3.07 15.83
C PHE A 113 -18.85 3.64 14.40
N LYS A 114 -18.59 2.80 13.38
CA LYS A 114 -18.73 3.20 11.98
C LYS A 114 -20.13 3.68 11.63
N ARG A 115 -21.17 3.02 12.16
CA ARG A 115 -22.57 3.45 11.96
C ARG A 115 -22.86 4.78 12.64
N LEU A 116 -22.35 5.01 13.84
CA LEU A 116 -22.50 6.29 14.56
C LEU A 116 -21.82 7.43 13.80
N VAL A 117 -20.57 7.25 13.37
CA VAL A 117 -19.85 8.24 12.56
C VAL A 117 -20.60 8.54 11.26
N LYS A 118 -21.12 7.51 10.58
CA LYS A 118 -21.90 7.69 9.34
C LYS A 118 -23.22 8.44 9.59
N GLY A 119 -23.93 8.10 10.66
CA GLY A 119 -25.16 8.79 11.06
C GLY A 119 -24.89 10.27 11.31
N HIS A 120 -23.89 10.57 12.14
CA HIS A 120 -23.49 11.93 12.47
C HIS A 120 -23.12 12.76 11.24
N LYS A 121 -22.32 12.20 10.31
CA LYS A 121 -21.98 12.87 9.03
C LYS A 121 -23.23 13.22 8.20
N ASN A 122 -24.22 12.34 8.18
CA ASN A 122 -25.48 12.59 7.46
C ASN A 122 -26.31 13.67 8.16
N ASP A 123 -26.37 13.64 9.49
CA ASP A 123 -27.12 14.60 10.30
C ASP A 123 -26.52 16.01 10.20
N GLU A 124 -25.19 16.15 10.27
CA GLU A 124 -24.49 17.42 10.03
C GLU A 124 -24.79 17.98 8.63
N THR A 125 -24.77 17.12 7.60
CA THR A 125 -25.08 17.53 6.22
C THR A 125 -26.53 18.02 6.10
N HIS A 126 -27.45 17.38 6.80
CA HIS A 126 -28.87 17.70 6.74
C HIS A 126 -29.22 18.95 7.59
N SER A 127 -28.60 19.13 8.75
CA SER A 127 -28.72 20.35 9.57
C SER A 127 -28.20 21.57 8.80
N LEU A 128 -27.03 21.46 8.15
CA LEU A 128 -26.46 22.52 7.30
C LEU A 128 -27.41 22.94 6.16
N GLN A 129 -28.22 22.03 5.64
CA GLN A 129 -29.18 22.30 4.56
C GLN A 129 -30.51 22.90 5.05
N LYS A 130 -30.95 22.57 6.27
CA LYS A 130 -32.31 22.89 6.73
C LYS A 130 -32.41 24.09 7.66
N THR A 131 -31.37 24.45 8.40
CA THR A 131 -31.54 25.36 9.53
C THR A 131 -30.62 26.58 9.42
N GLY A 132 -31.23 27.76 9.26
CA GLY A 132 -30.58 29.07 9.52
C GLY A 132 -30.67 29.48 10.99
N THR A 133 -31.01 28.54 11.87
CA THR A 133 -31.26 28.76 13.30
C THR A 133 -30.16 28.06 14.09
N ASN A 134 -29.54 28.76 15.05
CA ASN A 134 -28.51 28.19 15.93
C ASN A 134 -29.08 27.03 16.75
N GLU A 135 -28.78 25.80 16.34
CA GLU A 135 -29.04 24.60 17.13
C GLU A 135 -28.07 24.59 18.33
N GLU A 136 -28.58 24.23 19.51
CA GLU A 136 -27.77 24.12 20.71
C GLU A 136 -26.84 22.91 20.59
N VAL A 137 -25.54 23.15 20.72
CA VAL A 137 -24.52 22.09 20.61
C VAL A 137 -24.38 21.42 21.98
N ASP A 138 -24.96 20.23 22.11
CA ASP A 138 -24.77 19.36 23.27
C ASP A 138 -23.33 18.79 23.32
N ASP A 139 -22.88 18.41 24.51
CA ASP A 139 -21.56 17.79 24.74
C ASP A 139 -21.40 16.49 23.92
N HIS A 140 -22.49 15.75 23.70
CA HIS A 140 -22.49 14.59 22.83
C HIS A 140 -22.16 14.95 21.37
N ILE A 141 -22.81 15.99 20.83
CA ILE A 141 -22.61 16.47 19.45
C ILE A 141 -21.16 16.92 19.29
N LYS A 142 -20.65 17.70 20.26
CA LYS A 142 -19.25 18.14 20.26
C LYS A 142 -18.27 16.97 20.22
N THR A 143 -18.48 15.97 21.08
CA THR A 143 -17.63 14.77 21.12
C THR A 143 -17.69 14.00 19.79
N MET A 144 -18.87 13.86 19.19
CA MET A 144 -19.03 13.19 17.90
C MET A 144 -18.37 13.97 16.77
N THR A 145 -18.51 15.29 16.72
CA THR A 145 -17.83 16.15 15.75
C THR A 145 -16.31 16.04 15.87
N ASP A 146 -15.76 16.05 17.08
CA ASP A 146 -14.31 15.86 17.31
C ASP A 146 -13.83 14.48 16.82
N LEU A 147 -14.60 13.41 17.09
CA LEU A 147 -14.30 12.06 16.60
C LEU A 147 -14.35 11.98 15.08
N VAL A 148 -15.34 12.61 14.44
CA VAL A 148 -15.45 12.67 12.98
C VAL A 148 -14.26 13.43 12.37
N ALA A 149 -13.85 14.54 12.97
CA ALA A 149 -12.68 15.30 12.53
C ALA A 149 -11.40 14.45 12.58
N LEU A 150 -11.19 13.68 13.65
CA LEU A 150 -10.05 12.75 13.76
C LEU A 150 -10.09 11.64 12.70
N VAL A 151 -11.26 11.05 12.46
CA VAL A 151 -11.44 10.02 11.42
C VAL A 151 -11.12 10.59 10.04
N ASN A 152 -11.67 11.77 9.72
CA ASN A 152 -11.43 12.42 8.44
C ASN A 152 -9.95 12.79 8.25
N GLY A 153 -9.29 13.30 9.30
CA GLY A 153 -7.86 13.63 9.25
C GLY A 153 -6.99 12.39 8.98
N HIS A 154 -7.32 11.26 9.61
CA HIS A 154 -6.64 9.99 9.34
C HIS A 154 -6.91 9.47 7.92
N GLU A 155 -8.15 9.57 7.43
CA GLU A 155 -8.52 9.17 6.06
C GLU A 155 -7.78 10.01 5.01
N ALA A 156 -7.73 11.34 5.19
CA ALA A 156 -6.99 12.26 4.31
C ALA A 156 -5.49 11.96 4.31
N SER A 157 -4.87 11.77 5.48
CA SER A 157 -3.45 11.41 5.58
C SER A 157 -3.14 10.08 4.88
N LYS A 158 -4.05 9.11 4.99
CA LYS A 158 -3.91 7.82 4.28
C LYS A 158 -4.01 8.00 2.76
N GLU A 159 -4.92 8.85 2.28
CA GLU A 159 -5.07 9.14 0.86
C GLU A 159 -3.83 9.84 0.30
N GLU A 160 -3.30 10.86 0.99
CA GLU A 160 -2.04 11.52 0.63
C GLU A 160 -0.88 10.52 0.55
N PHE A 161 -0.79 9.60 1.51
CA PHE A 161 0.22 8.54 1.50
C PHE A 161 0.06 7.62 0.28
N LEU A 162 -1.16 7.20 -0.05
CA LEU A 162 -1.40 6.37 -1.23
C LEU A 162 -1.10 7.12 -2.54
N ASP A 163 -1.39 8.41 -2.60
CA ASP A 163 -1.14 9.23 -3.78
C ASP A 163 0.36 9.48 -4.00
N THR A 164 1.12 9.73 -2.93
CA THR A 164 2.59 9.82 -3.04
C THR A 164 3.19 8.49 -3.50
N MET A 165 2.72 7.36 -2.96
CA MET A 165 3.15 6.02 -3.39
C MET A 165 2.82 5.77 -4.88
N LYS A 166 1.60 6.09 -5.33
CA LYS A 166 1.21 5.94 -6.75
C LYS A 166 2.07 6.81 -7.66
N LYS A 167 2.33 8.06 -7.28
CA LYS A 167 3.22 8.96 -8.04
C LYS A 167 4.63 8.38 -8.14
N GLN A 168 5.17 7.85 -7.05
CA GLN A 168 6.48 7.19 -7.04
C GLN A 168 6.51 5.96 -7.96
N GLN A 169 5.49 5.10 -7.88
CA GLN A 169 5.38 3.93 -8.75
C GLN A 169 5.29 4.31 -10.24
N ALA A 170 4.49 5.32 -10.59
CA ALA A 170 4.37 5.80 -11.96
C ALA A 170 5.70 6.36 -12.50
N LEU A 171 6.46 7.05 -11.66
CA LEU A 171 7.78 7.56 -12.02
C LEU A 171 8.81 6.44 -12.19
N GLN A 172 8.80 5.43 -11.33
CA GLN A 172 9.65 4.24 -11.48
C GLN A 172 9.32 3.49 -12.78
N GLN A 173 8.03 3.31 -13.09
CA GLN A 173 7.59 2.68 -14.34
C GLN A 173 8.04 3.49 -15.56
N LYS A 174 7.89 4.83 -15.51
CA LYS A 174 8.36 5.72 -16.57
C LYS A 174 9.88 5.63 -16.77
N ALA A 175 10.66 5.63 -15.69
CA ALA A 175 12.11 5.49 -15.76
C ALA A 175 12.52 4.14 -16.36
N ALA A 176 11.84 3.05 -15.98
CA ALA A 176 12.08 1.72 -16.54
C ALA A 176 11.81 1.67 -18.06
N LEU A 177 10.69 2.26 -18.52
CA LEU A 177 10.38 2.37 -19.94
C LEU A 177 11.42 3.19 -20.70
N GLN A 178 11.87 4.32 -20.15
CA GLN A 178 12.91 5.13 -20.77
C GLN A 178 14.25 4.40 -20.86
N MET A 179 14.60 3.59 -19.86
CA MET A 179 15.79 2.73 -19.91
C MET A 179 15.67 1.69 -21.02
N HIS A 180 14.51 1.04 -21.16
CA HIS A 180 14.25 0.09 -22.24
C HIS A 180 14.35 0.76 -23.61
N ASP A 181 13.70 1.92 -23.80
CA ASP A 181 13.76 2.68 -25.05
C ASP A 181 15.18 3.13 -25.38
N ALA A 182 15.97 3.52 -24.38
CA ALA A 182 17.37 3.88 -24.57
C ALA A 182 18.19 2.68 -25.07
N VAL A 183 17.99 1.50 -24.48
CA VAL A 183 18.65 0.26 -24.95
C VAL A 183 18.30 -0.01 -26.42
N MET A 184 17.02 0.13 -26.79
CA MET A 184 16.57 -0.10 -28.18
C MET A 184 17.11 0.95 -29.18
N LYS A 185 17.27 2.21 -28.75
CA LYS A 185 17.77 3.30 -29.60
C LYS A 185 19.30 3.43 -29.59
N GLY A 186 20.00 2.71 -28.71
CA GLY A 186 21.45 2.76 -28.56
C GLY A 186 21.93 3.84 -27.58
N ARG A 187 22.90 4.67 -27.97
CA ARG A 187 23.53 5.63 -27.06
C ARG A 187 22.61 6.83 -26.78
N VAL A 188 21.90 6.80 -25.65
CA VAL A 188 21.11 7.94 -25.15
C VAL A 188 21.88 8.67 -24.04
N PRO A 189 22.03 10.02 -24.10
CA PRO A 189 22.67 10.78 -23.03
C PRO A 189 21.92 10.61 -21.70
N ARG A 190 22.64 10.35 -20.61
CA ARG A 190 22.03 10.09 -19.29
C ARG A 190 21.12 11.22 -18.82
N ASN A 191 21.42 12.46 -19.20
CA ASN A 191 20.69 13.66 -18.78
C ASN A 191 19.25 13.70 -19.29
N THR A 192 18.88 12.87 -20.27
CA THR A 192 17.51 12.80 -20.79
C THR A 192 16.67 11.72 -20.11
N LEU A 193 17.27 10.88 -19.26
CA LEU A 193 16.57 9.83 -18.51
C LEU A 193 16.08 10.37 -17.17
N THR A 194 14.88 9.93 -16.77
CA THR A 194 14.31 10.29 -15.48
C THR A 194 15.16 9.69 -14.36
N ASP A 195 15.74 10.54 -13.51
CA ASP A 195 16.57 10.11 -12.39
C ASP A 195 15.72 9.81 -11.15
N VAL A 196 15.46 8.51 -10.92
CA VAL A 196 14.70 8.02 -9.75
C VAL A 196 15.39 8.37 -8.43
N ALA A 197 16.72 8.57 -8.40
CA ALA A 197 17.45 8.86 -7.17
C ALA A 197 17.21 10.29 -6.64
N GLN A 198 16.72 11.20 -7.49
CA GLN A 198 16.41 12.57 -7.11
C GLN A 198 14.98 12.74 -6.56
N LEU A 199 14.18 11.67 -6.55
CA LEU A 199 12.83 11.74 -6.01
C LEU A 199 12.84 11.92 -4.51
N ASP A 200 11.93 12.77 -4.03
CA ASP A 200 11.72 12.96 -2.62
C ASP A 200 11.11 11.67 -2.03
N GLY A 201 11.74 11.14 -0.99
CA GLY A 201 11.44 9.79 -0.47
C GLY A 201 12.15 8.62 -1.18
N ALA A 202 13.06 8.87 -2.14
CA ALA A 202 13.87 7.79 -2.73
C ALA A 202 14.69 7.07 -1.64
N THR A 203 14.63 5.74 -1.65
CA THR A 203 15.28 4.90 -0.65
C THR A 203 16.81 5.01 -0.74
N VAL A 204 17.50 4.76 0.38
CA VAL A 204 18.98 4.75 0.42
C VAL A 204 19.55 3.79 -0.62
N ARG A 205 18.87 2.66 -0.87
CA ARG A 205 19.24 1.67 -1.89
C ARG A 205 19.20 2.26 -3.29
N GLU A 206 18.13 2.99 -3.63
CA GLU A 206 18.00 3.66 -4.94
C GLU A 206 19.06 4.74 -5.15
N LYS A 207 19.32 5.55 -4.13
CA LYS A 207 20.37 6.58 -4.17
C LYS A 207 21.77 5.98 -4.33
N GLN A 208 22.03 4.84 -3.69
CA GLN A 208 23.33 4.17 -3.74
C GLN A 208 23.53 3.36 -5.03
N GLY A 209 22.47 2.83 -5.64
CA GLY A 209 22.53 2.08 -6.90
C GLY A 209 23.03 2.91 -8.08
N GLN A 210 22.90 4.24 -8.02
CA GLN A 210 23.35 5.16 -9.05
C GLN A 210 24.80 5.67 -8.87
N ARG A 211 25.62 5.02 -8.03
CA ARG A 211 27.01 5.45 -7.80
C ARG A 211 27.71 5.73 -9.12
N LYS A 212 28.03 7.02 -9.30
CA LYS A 212 28.71 7.56 -10.48
C LYS A 212 29.97 6.73 -10.73
N GLN A 213 30.05 6.10 -11.90
CA GLN A 213 31.36 5.83 -12.46
C GLN A 213 32.06 7.19 -12.52
N LYS A 214 33.12 7.35 -11.74
CA LYS A 214 33.99 8.53 -11.85
C LYS A 214 34.48 8.55 -13.29
N LEU A 215 33.90 9.43 -14.10
CA LEU A 215 34.46 9.79 -15.38
C LEU A 215 35.84 10.33 -15.07
N ALA A 216 36.87 9.54 -15.35
CA ALA A 216 38.22 10.04 -15.50
C ALA A 216 38.12 11.13 -16.56
N SER A 217 38.35 12.38 -16.15
CA SER A 217 38.30 13.53 -17.04
C SER A 217 39.35 13.32 -18.13
N SER A 218 38.91 12.96 -19.33
CA SER A 218 39.70 13.11 -20.54
C SER A 218 39.82 14.61 -20.82
N GLY A 219 40.82 15.24 -20.22
CA GLY A 219 41.26 16.56 -20.66
C GLY A 219 41.82 16.45 -22.07
N PRO A 220 41.51 17.39 -22.98
CA PRO A 220 42.17 17.47 -24.27
C PRO A 220 43.55 18.07 -24.03
N SER A 221 44.56 17.22 -23.84
CA SER A 221 45.95 17.66 -23.82
C SER A 221 46.67 16.95 -24.95
N ASP A 222 46.67 17.62 -26.10
CA ASP A 222 47.72 17.52 -27.11
C ASP A 222 49.08 17.54 -26.41
N SER A 223 49.82 16.45 -26.46
CA SER A 223 51.28 16.42 -26.35
C SER A 223 51.77 14.99 -26.52
N ASP A 224 52.42 14.75 -27.65
CA ASP A 224 53.39 13.68 -27.86
C ASP A 224 54.38 13.62 -26.68
N LYS A 225 54.10 12.78 -25.70
CA LYS A 225 55.10 12.33 -24.74
C LYS A 225 54.92 10.84 -24.46
N VAL A 226 55.71 10.08 -25.21
CA VAL A 226 56.17 8.73 -24.87
C VAL A 226 56.78 8.82 -23.47
N ASN A 227 56.00 8.47 -22.43
CA ASN A 227 56.52 8.37 -21.07
C ASN A 227 56.28 6.95 -20.57
N ILE A 228 57.30 6.13 -20.79
CA ILE A 228 57.49 4.83 -20.17
C ILE A 228 57.71 5.09 -18.68
N HIS A 229 56.81 4.63 -17.81
CA HIS A 229 57.20 4.12 -16.50
C HIS A 229 56.21 3.06 -15.96
N PRO A 230 56.73 2.03 -15.26
CA PRO A 230 56.00 0.82 -14.91
C PRO A 230 55.29 0.99 -13.55
N GLY A 231 53.98 1.23 -13.60
CA GLY A 231 53.11 1.10 -12.44
C GLY A 231 52.48 -0.29 -12.41
N VAL A 232 52.73 -1.04 -11.35
CA VAL A 232 52.33 -2.44 -11.16
C VAL A 232 50.81 -2.61 -11.27
N ASN A 233 50.35 -2.88 -12.49
CA ASN A 233 49.05 -3.48 -12.75
C ASN A 233 49.09 -4.90 -12.20
N ARG A 234 48.44 -5.17 -11.06
CA ARG A 234 48.12 -6.55 -10.66
C ARG A 234 47.08 -7.11 -11.65
N PRO A 235 47.43 -8.07 -12.51
CA PRO A 235 46.50 -8.68 -13.44
C PRO A 235 45.96 -9.95 -12.76
N HIS A 236 45.12 -9.82 -11.74
CA HIS A 236 44.65 -11.01 -11.00
C HIS A 236 43.16 -11.32 -11.14
N HIS A 237 42.36 -10.42 -11.70
CA HIS A 237 40.91 -10.66 -11.88
C HIS A 237 40.45 -10.78 -13.34
N GLN A 238 41.25 -10.36 -14.33
CA GLN A 238 40.93 -10.62 -15.75
C GLN A 238 41.02 -12.11 -16.07
N SER A 239 42.01 -12.82 -15.50
CA SER A 239 42.23 -14.25 -15.76
C SER A 239 41.12 -15.16 -15.24
N ALA A 240 40.32 -14.74 -14.26
CA ALA A 240 39.23 -15.56 -13.74
C ALA A 240 38.00 -15.50 -14.64
N LEU A 241 37.58 -14.29 -15.05
CA LEU A 241 36.45 -14.11 -15.96
C LEU A 241 36.78 -14.65 -17.36
N GLU A 242 38.00 -14.44 -17.84
CA GLU A 242 38.47 -14.97 -19.11
C GLU A 242 38.47 -16.50 -19.12
N ARG A 243 38.90 -17.15 -18.04
CA ARG A 243 38.79 -18.61 -17.90
C ARG A 243 37.35 -19.10 -17.91
N VAL A 244 36.42 -18.40 -17.26
CA VAL A 244 35.00 -18.77 -17.28
C VAL A 244 34.40 -18.59 -18.67
N LEU A 245 34.78 -17.52 -19.39
CA LEU A 245 34.35 -17.28 -20.78
C LEU A 245 34.87 -18.37 -21.73
N ILE A 246 36.16 -18.68 -21.67
CA ILE A 246 36.77 -19.75 -22.48
C ILE A 246 36.11 -21.09 -22.17
N GLN A 247 35.90 -21.40 -20.88
CA GLN A 247 35.26 -22.66 -20.48
C GLN A 247 33.80 -22.76 -20.96
N HIS A 248 33.07 -21.64 -20.98
CA HIS A 248 31.71 -21.60 -21.52
C HIS A 248 31.71 -21.83 -23.03
N GLU A 249 32.61 -21.18 -23.76
CA GLU A 249 32.75 -21.31 -25.21
C GLU A 249 33.13 -22.75 -25.61
N GLU A 250 34.06 -23.38 -24.90
CA GLU A 250 34.41 -24.79 -25.10
C GLU A 250 33.23 -25.73 -24.84
N THR A 251 32.43 -25.44 -23.82
CA THR A 251 31.27 -26.28 -23.47
C THR A 251 30.17 -26.17 -24.54
N ASP A 252 29.90 -24.96 -25.02
CA ASP A 252 28.91 -24.71 -26.08
C ASP A 252 29.35 -25.37 -27.39
N GLN A 253 30.63 -25.26 -27.74
CA GLN A 253 31.17 -25.88 -28.95
C GLN A 253 31.07 -27.41 -28.89
N LYS A 254 31.38 -28.01 -27.75
CA LYS A 254 31.23 -29.46 -27.56
C LYS A 254 29.77 -29.91 -27.68
N GLN A 255 28.82 -29.15 -27.14
CA GLN A 255 27.40 -29.47 -27.28
C GLN A 255 26.92 -29.39 -28.73
N LEU A 256 27.43 -28.43 -29.50
CA LEU A 256 27.16 -28.30 -30.93
C LEU A 256 27.70 -29.50 -31.71
N GLU A 257 28.93 -29.93 -31.43
CA GLU A 257 29.55 -31.10 -32.05
C GLU A 257 28.78 -32.39 -31.73
N ASP A 258 28.42 -32.60 -30.45
CA ASP A 258 27.61 -33.76 -30.04
C ASP A 258 26.23 -33.77 -30.74
N ALA A 259 25.59 -32.60 -30.88
CA ALA A 259 24.32 -32.48 -31.60
C ALA A 259 24.46 -32.79 -33.10
N CYS A 260 25.55 -32.35 -33.74
CA CYS A 260 25.87 -32.67 -35.13
C CYS A 260 26.07 -34.18 -35.32
N ILE A 261 26.84 -34.84 -34.45
CA ILE A 261 27.08 -36.29 -34.50
C ILE A 261 25.75 -37.06 -34.34
N GLN A 262 24.90 -36.67 -33.38
CA GLN A 262 23.59 -37.30 -33.20
C GLN A 262 22.65 -37.09 -34.39
N TYR A 263 22.76 -35.96 -35.07
CA TYR A 263 22.00 -35.69 -36.28
C TYR A 263 22.47 -36.58 -37.44
N GLU A 264 23.79 -36.70 -37.63
CA GLU A 264 24.39 -37.54 -38.65
C GLU A 264 24.07 -39.03 -38.42
N HIS A 265 24.15 -39.51 -37.18
CA HIS A 265 23.76 -40.87 -36.83
C HIS A 265 22.30 -41.16 -37.19
N ARG A 266 21.39 -40.21 -36.89
CA ARG A 266 19.97 -40.32 -37.28
C ARG A 266 19.76 -40.31 -38.78
N HIS A 267 20.62 -39.64 -39.55
CA HIS A 267 20.56 -39.66 -41.01
C HIS A 267 21.09 -40.95 -41.63
N GLN A 268 21.98 -41.67 -40.94
CA GLN A 268 22.48 -42.97 -41.40
C GLN A 268 21.52 -44.13 -41.09
N GLU A 269 20.59 -43.96 -40.15
CA GLU A 269 19.58 -44.95 -39.76
C GLU A 269 18.29 -44.91 -40.63
N ILE A 270 18.18 -43.94 -41.56
CA ILE A 270 17.07 -43.80 -42.52
C ILE A 270 17.53 -44.28 -43.90
#